data_AF-A0A9E3Q928-F1
#
_entry.id   AF-A0A9E3Q928-F1
#
_cell.length_a   1.000
_cell.length_b   1.000
_cell.length_c   1.000
_cell.angle_alpha   90.00
_cell.angle_beta   90.00
_cell.angle_gamma   90.00
#
_symmetry.space_group_name_H-M   'P 1'
#
loop_
_entity.id
_entity.type
_entity.pdbx_description
1 polymer ?
#
loop_
_entity_poly.entity_id
_entity_poly.type
_entity_poly.pdbx_seq_one_letter_code
_entity_poly.pdbx_strand_id
1 'polypeptide(L)'
;MLEARRREVLEGVPEDSWYKEEEIALQEPKAERLKRFDDALLRLEIGQYGFCASCHQEIEEEWLASLPLIRICKRCDTNAEWSGVIKQLRQLRKQREKKSQHPLWQ
;
A
#
# COMPACT_ATOMS: atom_id res chain seq x y z
N MET A 1 -26.53 -14.85 25.30
CA MET A 1 -27.17 -14.73 23.96
C MET A 1 -26.30 -13.97 22.94
N LEU A 2 -25.55 -12.91 23.32
CA LEU A 2 -24.59 -12.25 22.41
C LEU A 2 -23.20 -12.91 22.33
N GLU A 3 -22.88 -13.85 23.23
CA GLU A 3 -21.58 -14.56 23.23
C GLU A 3 -21.56 -15.82 22.36
N ALA A 4 -22.73 -16.30 21.90
CA ALA A 4 -22.81 -17.48 21.02
C ALA A 4 -22.38 -17.16 19.58
N ARG A 5 -22.58 -15.90 19.14
CA ARG A 5 -22.28 -15.46 17.77
C ARG A 5 -20.81 -15.13 17.52
N ARG A 6 -19.99 -15.08 18.57
CA ARG A 6 -18.53 -14.83 18.46
C ARG A 6 -17.73 -16.12 18.22
N ARG A 7 -18.33 -17.29 18.45
CA ARG A 7 -17.64 -18.60 18.36
C ARG A 7 -17.74 -19.23 16.96
N GLU A 8 -18.81 -18.96 16.21
CA GLU A 8 -19.01 -19.51 14.86
C GLU A 8 -17.98 -19.03 13.82
N VAL A 9 -17.39 -17.84 13.99
CA VAL A 9 -16.43 -17.29 13.00
C VAL A 9 -15.07 -17.99 13.07
N LEU A 10 -14.72 -18.61 14.20
CA LEU A 10 -13.38 -19.17 14.45
C LEU A 10 -13.30 -20.70 14.26
N GLU A 11 -14.42 -21.41 14.36
CA GLU A 11 -14.43 -22.89 14.25
C GLU A 11 -14.49 -23.39 12.79
N GLY A 12 -14.66 -22.49 11.80
CA GLY A 12 -14.77 -22.84 10.38
C GLY A 12 -13.56 -22.46 9.51
N VAL A 13 -12.48 -21.93 10.09
CA VAL A 13 -11.25 -21.65 9.35
C VAL A 13 -10.34 -22.86 9.52
N PRO A 14 -10.07 -23.65 8.47
CA PRO A 14 -9.12 -24.76 8.57
C PRO A 14 -7.79 -24.25 9.14
N GLU A 15 -7.16 -25.00 10.04
CA GLU A 15 -5.94 -24.56 10.74
C GLU A 15 -4.78 -24.26 9.75
N ASP A 16 -4.82 -24.90 8.57
CA ASP A 16 -3.88 -24.69 7.46
C ASP A 16 -4.40 -23.71 6.37
N SER A 17 -5.47 -22.94 6.65
CA SER A 17 -6.30 -22.34 5.60
C SER A 17 -5.81 -21.03 4.98
N TRP A 18 -4.99 -20.19 5.60
CA TRP A 18 -4.76 -18.86 5.01
C TRP A 18 -3.39 -18.23 5.24
N TYR A 19 -2.34 -19.05 5.18
CA TYR A 19 -0.98 -18.56 5.00
C TYR A 19 -0.31 -19.33 3.89
N LYS A 20 -0.89 -19.25 2.67
CA LYS A 20 -0.03 -19.37 1.51
C LYS A 20 0.83 -18.13 1.55
N GLU A 21 2.00 -18.25 2.16
CA GLU A 21 3.07 -17.29 2.07
C GLU A 21 3.42 -17.19 0.60
N GLU A 22 2.66 -16.34 -0.09
CA GLU A 22 3.01 -15.86 -1.40
C GLU A 22 4.27 -15.06 -1.15
N GLU A 23 5.39 -15.77 -1.23
CA GLU A 23 6.76 -15.30 -1.17
C GLU A 23 6.98 -14.49 -2.45
N ILE A 24 6.24 -13.39 -2.54
CA ILE A 24 6.58 -12.30 -3.43
C ILE A 24 7.93 -11.85 -2.90
N ALA A 25 8.98 -12.07 -3.70
CA ALA A 25 10.32 -11.57 -3.47
C ALA A 25 10.25 -10.04 -3.29
N LEU A 26 9.95 -9.61 -2.07
CA LEU A 26 9.84 -8.23 -1.67
C LEU A 26 11.18 -7.93 -1.01
N GLN A 27 11.97 -7.09 -1.68
CA GLN A 27 13.19 -6.54 -1.12
C GLN A 27 12.93 -5.67 0.14
N GLU A 28 11.68 -5.47 0.55
CA GLU A 28 11.28 -4.84 1.82
C GLU A 28 10.47 -5.80 2.71
N PRO A 29 10.82 -5.98 4.00
CA PRO A 29 10.03 -6.77 4.95
C PRO A 29 8.59 -6.27 5.05
N LYS A 30 7.62 -7.20 5.16
CA LYS A 30 6.17 -6.88 5.31
C LYS A 30 5.90 -5.85 6.42
N ALA A 31 6.63 -5.94 7.53
CA ALA A 31 6.54 -5.01 8.66
C ALA A 31 6.94 -3.58 8.30
N GLU A 32 8.00 -3.40 7.50
CA GLU A 32 8.47 -2.07 7.11
C GLU A 32 7.50 -1.39 6.15
N ARG A 33 6.90 -2.17 5.25
CA ARG A 33 5.83 -1.68 4.38
C ARG A 33 4.60 -1.21 5.17
N LEU A 34 4.20 -1.96 6.21
CA LEU A 34 3.10 -1.56 7.10
C LEU A 34 3.40 -0.25 7.82
N LYS A 35 4.59 -0.10 8.40
CA LYS A 35 5.00 1.18 9.04
C LYS A 35 4.88 2.38 8.11
N ARG A 36 5.22 2.21 6.83
CA ARG A 36 5.09 3.29 5.83
C ARG A 36 3.63 3.69 5.59
N PHE A 37 2.70 2.73 5.66
CA PHE A 37 1.26 3.04 5.63
C PHE A 37 0.82 3.79 6.89
N ASP A 38 1.22 3.32 8.07
CA ASP A 38 0.88 3.98 9.34
C ASP A 38 1.39 5.42 9.37
N ASP A 39 2.62 5.67 8.91
CA ASP A 39 3.19 7.01 8.77
C ASP A 39 2.41 7.89 7.79
N ALA A 40 1.95 7.33 6.66
CA ALA A 40 1.13 8.07 5.70
C ALA A 40 -0.25 8.45 6.28
N LEU A 41 -0.86 7.54 7.07
CA LEU A 41 -2.11 7.81 7.78
C LEU A 41 -1.94 8.90 8.84
N LEU A 42 -0.89 8.82 9.65
CA LEU A 42 -0.59 9.85 10.64
C LEU A 42 -0.41 11.23 9.98
N ARG A 43 0.30 11.29 8.85
CA ARG A 43 0.46 12.54 8.08
C ARG A 43 -0.87 13.09 7.59
N LEU A 44 -1.82 12.24 7.19
CA LEU A 44 -3.17 12.68 6.84
C LEU A 44 -3.88 13.30 8.04
N GLU A 45 -3.82 12.65 9.20
CA GLU A 45 -4.47 13.11 10.43
C GLU A 45 -3.94 14.47 10.91
N ILE A 46 -2.64 14.69 10.83
CA ILE A 46 -2.00 15.95 11.23
C ILE A 46 -1.97 17.01 10.12
N GLY A 47 -2.60 16.75 8.97
CA GLY A 47 -2.67 17.68 7.84
C GLY A 47 -1.34 17.91 7.10
N GLN A 48 -0.37 17.00 7.23
CA GLN A 48 0.93 17.06 6.56
C GLN A 48 1.03 16.12 5.35
N TYR A 49 -0.04 15.39 5.04
CA TYR A 49 -0.06 14.58 3.83
C TYR A 49 0.00 15.46 2.58
N GLY A 50 0.82 15.04 1.61
CA GLY A 50 1.06 15.82 0.41
C GLY A 50 2.14 16.90 0.54
N PHE A 51 2.79 17.04 1.70
CA PHE A 51 3.93 17.96 1.87
C PHE A 51 5.26 17.19 1.99
N CYS A 52 6.31 17.76 1.41
CA CYS A 52 7.65 17.19 1.44
C CYS A 52 8.27 17.32 2.84
N ALA A 53 8.72 16.22 3.42
CA ALA A 53 9.37 16.22 4.75
C ALA A 53 10.75 16.92 4.78
N SER A 54 11.30 17.30 3.62
CA SER A 54 12.59 18.00 3.52
C SER A 54 12.39 19.51 3.29
N CYS A 55 11.72 19.90 2.21
CA CYS A 55 11.52 21.31 1.87
C CYS A 55 10.17 21.90 2.31
N HIS A 56 9.26 21.08 2.84
CA HIS A 56 7.92 21.48 3.30
C HIS A 56 7.02 22.08 2.20
N GLN A 57 7.39 21.90 0.94
CA GLN A 57 6.55 22.29 -0.20
C GLN A 57 5.60 21.16 -0.58
N GLU A 58 4.53 21.50 -1.29
CA GLU A 58 3.56 20.54 -1.83
C GLU A 58 4.25 19.54 -2.78
N ILE A 59 3.81 18.29 -2.71
CA ILE A 59 4.19 17.18 -3.59
C ILE A 59 3.16 17.12 -4.71
N GLU A 60 3.62 16.89 -5.94
CA GLU A 60 2.75 16.83 -7.11
C GLU A 60 1.66 15.75 -6.97
N GLU A 61 0.41 16.09 -7.28
CA GLU A 61 -0.74 15.17 -7.12
C GLU A 61 -0.58 13.89 -7.93
N GLU A 62 -0.01 13.96 -9.14
CA GLU A 62 0.19 12.77 -9.98
C GLU A 62 1.17 11.77 -9.34
N TRP A 63 2.07 12.26 -8.49
CA TRP A 63 2.99 11.44 -7.71
C TRP A 63 2.27 10.74 -6.58
N LEU A 64 1.51 11.49 -5.77
CA LEU A 64 0.70 10.93 -4.67
C LEU A 64 -0.33 9.92 -5.18
N ALA A 65 -0.98 10.21 -6.31
CA ALA A 65 -1.93 9.30 -6.95
C ALA A 65 -1.28 8.01 -7.47
N SER A 66 0.01 8.06 -7.83
CA SER A 66 0.77 6.90 -8.29
C SER A 66 1.35 6.09 -7.11
N LEU A 67 1.82 6.76 -6.06
CA LEU A 67 2.39 6.15 -4.87
C LEU A 67 2.03 6.98 -3.62
N PRO A 68 0.95 6.60 -2.90
CA PRO A 68 0.46 7.34 -1.73
C PRO A 68 1.44 7.41 -0.54
N LEU A 69 2.51 6.62 -0.56
CA LEU A 69 3.52 6.53 0.51
C LEU A 69 4.68 7.51 0.34
N ILE A 70 4.68 8.34 -0.70
CA ILE A 70 5.74 9.33 -0.94
C ILE A 70 5.77 10.33 0.23
N ARG A 71 6.99 10.71 0.64
CA ARG A 71 7.23 11.68 1.72
C ARG A 71 8.23 12.78 1.35
N ILE A 72 8.93 12.63 0.23
CA ILE A 72 9.92 13.58 -0.29
C ILE A 72 9.50 13.91 -1.73
N CYS A 73 9.50 15.19 -2.10
CA CYS A 73 9.20 15.61 -3.46
C CYS A 73 10.35 15.25 -4.41
N LYS A 74 10.06 15.17 -5.72
CA LYS A 74 11.05 14.84 -6.76
C LYS A 74 12.31 15.70 -6.71
N ARG A 75 12.20 16.96 -6.26
CA ARG A 75 13.32 17.90 -6.18
C ARG A 75 14.27 17.59 -5.02
N CYS A 76 13.75 17.10 -3.91
CA CYS A 76 14.52 16.76 -2.71
C CYS A 76 15.00 15.30 -2.72
N ASP A 77 14.37 14.47 -3.55
CA ASP A 77 14.71 13.07 -3.69
C ASP A 77 15.96 12.89 -4.54
N THR A 78 17.08 12.60 -3.88
CA THR A 78 18.38 12.39 -4.52
C THR A 78 18.55 10.99 -5.09
N ASN A 79 17.60 10.08 -4.82
CA ASN A 79 17.61 8.74 -5.37
C ASN A 79 16.87 8.74 -6.72
N ALA A 80 17.59 8.57 -7.82
CA ALA A 80 17.04 8.59 -9.18
C ALA A 80 16.01 7.45 -9.46
N GLU A 81 15.85 6.50 -8.55
CA GLU A 81 15.11 5.25 -8.75
C GLU A 81 13.58 5.40 -8.74
N TRP A 82 13.03 6.46 -8.12
CA TRP A 82 11.58 6.61 -7.96
C TRP A 82 10.83 6.79 -9.28
N SER A 83 11.51 7.34 -10.29
CA SER A 83 10.94 7.49 -11.63
C SER A 83 10.63 6.14 -12.31
N GLY A 84 11.43 5.10 -12.04
CA GLY A 84 11.21 3.74 -12.53
C GLY A 84 10.08 3.04 -11.78
N VAL A 85 10.08 3.16 -10.44
CA VAL A 85 9.07 2.56 -9.56
C VAL A 85 7.67 3.07 -9.89
N ILE A 86 7.50 4.38 -10.11
CA ILE A 86 6.18 4.96 -10.46
C ILE A 86 5.65 4.42 -11.80
N LYS A 87 6.51 4.27 -12.82
CA LYS A 87 6.11 3.67 -14.11
C LYS A 87 5.63 2.23 -13.93
N GLN A 88 6.36 1.45 -13.14
CA GLN A 88 6.03 0.06 -12.85
C GLN A 88 4.74 -0.07 -12.04
N LEU A 89 4.52 0.78 -11.03
CA LEU A 89 3.27 0.79 -10.23
C LEU A 89 2.04 1.09 -11.09
N ARG A 90 2.13 2.06 -12.01
CA ARG A 90 1.05 2.34 -12.97
C ARG A 90 0.75 1.12 -13.85
N GLN A 91 1.79 0.41 -14.31
CA GLN A 91 1.65 -0.81 -15.10
C GLN A 91 0.92 -1.90 -14.30
N LEU A 92 1.35 -2.13 -13.06
CA LEU A 92 0.78 -3.15 -12.17
C LEU A 92 -0.69 -2.84 -11.83
N ARG A 93 -1.04 -1.58 -11.59
CA ARG A 93 -2.43 -1.16 -11.35
C ARG A 93 -3.33 -1.47 -12.54
N LYS A 94 -2.88 -1.12 -13.76
CA LYS A 94 -3.60 -1.47 -15.01
C LYS A 94 -3.76 -2.98 -15.19
N GLN A 95 -2.76 -3.77 -14.80
CA GLN A 95 -2.85 -5.23 -14.85
C GLN A 95 -3.85 -5.77 -13.81
N ARG A 96 -3.87 -5.21 -12.59
CA ARG A 96 -4.84 -5.58 -11.55
C ARG A 96 -6.27 -5.25 -11.94
N GLU A 97 -6.50 -4.07 -12.51
CA GLU A 97 -7.82 -3.64 -13.03
C GLU A 97 -8.33 -4.58 -14.14
N LYS A 98 -7.44 -5.00 -15.05
CA LYS A 98 -7.77 -6.02 -16.06
C LYS A 98 -8.06 -7.40 -15.47
N LYS A 99 -7.31 -7.81 -14.44
CA LYS A 99 -7.57 -9.08 -13.72
C LYS A 99 -8.86 -9.03 -12.90
N SER A 100 -9.24 -7.89 -12.32
CA SER A 100 -10.51 -7.73 -11.60
C SER A 100 -11.74 -7.69 -12.51
N GLN A 101 -11.56 -7.46 -13.83
CA GLN A 101 -12.62 -7.60 -14.84
C GLN A 101 -12.71 -9.01 -15.42
N HIS A 102 -11.96 -9.98 -14.90
CA HIS A 102 -11.96 -11.34 -15.41
C HIS A 102 -13.26 -12.08 -14.98
N PRO A 103 -13.98 -12.73 -15.91
CA PRO A 103 -15.31 -13.32 -15.68
C PRO A 103 -15.36 -14.50 -14.69
N LEU A 104 -14.25 -14.84 -14.04
CA LEU A 104 -14.13 -15.96 -13.08
C LEU A 104 -13.96 -15.50 -11.62
N TRP A 105 -14.03 -14.18 -11.35
CA TRP A 105 -14.05 -13.61 -10.01
C TRP A 105 -15.38 -12.89 -9.71
N GLN A 106 -16.49 -13.46 -10.21
CA GLN A 106 -17.86 -13.15 -9.76
C GLN A 106 -18.31 -14.21 -8.76
#